data_AF-B7CD46-F1
#
_entry.id   AF-B7CD46-F1
#
_cell.length_a   1.000
_cell.length_b   1.000
_cell.length_c   1.000
_cell.angle_alpha   90.00
_cell.angle_beta   90.00
_cell.angle_gamma   90.00
#
_symmetry.space_group_name_H-M   'P 1'
#
loop_
_entity.id
_entity.type
_entity.pdbx_description
1 polymer ?
#
loop_
_entity_poly.entity_id
_entity_poly.type
_entity_poly.pdbx_seq_one_letter_code
_entity_poly.pdbx_strand_id
1 'polypeptide(L)'
;MMEEKRKGRTIMSIVSMKKMLENGVHFGHQTRRWNPKMKPFIYTSRNGVYIVDLNQTQAQIEAAYNELKAISERGGKVLFVGTKKQAAEVVEEQALRSGSFYVNKRWLGGLLTNFRTIQKRIKRLVEIEEMEASGKIEVYTKKEQANLRKEKAKLEGSLGGIKEMKKLPDALVVIDPKEEHNAIAEAKKLGIPVFAMLDTNCDPEDADFAIASNDDAVRSIKLVTTILADAIVDAKGGLLEMAYLDETEDDVTMEDVIKNVEAQIAENERRRRQRNEERRKRNFERKNRRPFNKKGEDVKPAAKAEEAKAAE
;
A
#
# COMPACT_ATOMS: atom_id res chain seq x y z
N MET A 1 -32.95 -36.74 28.10
CA MET A 1 -32.75 -35.31 28.45
C MET A 1 -31.27 -34.97 28.57
N MET A 2 -30.46 -35.25 27.55
CA MET A 2 -29.03 -34.86 27.50
C MET A 2 -28.61 -34.47 26.08
N GLU A 3 -29.50 -33.80 25.33
CA GLU A 3 -29.25 -33.48 23.93
C GLU A 3 -29.72 -32.08 23.53
N GLU A 4 -29.71 -31.13 24.48
CA GLU A 4 -30.24 -29.77 24.23
C GLU A 4 -29.44 -28.65 24.92
N LYS A 5 -28.12 -28.83 25.06
CA LYS A 5 -27.21 -27.77 25.54
C LYS A 5 -25.91 -27.63 24.72
N ARG A 6 -26.01 -27.77 23.40
CA ARG A 6 -25.03 -27.17 22.47
C ARG A 6 -25.67 -25.93 21.82
N LYS A 7 -26.08 -24.96 22.64
CA LYS A 7 -26.39 -23.61 22.15
C LYS A 7 -25.10 -23.01 21.59
N GLY A 8 -25.21 -22.46 20.38
CA GLY A 8 -24.11 -22.09 19.50
C GLY A 8 -22.99 -21.33 20.18
N ARG A 9 -21.75 -21.75 19.91
CA ARG A 9 -20.62 -20.83 19.93
C ARG A 9 -20.92 -19.80 18.85
N THR A 10 -21.26 -18.58 19.24
CA THR A 10 -21.12 -17.42 18.38
C THR A 10 -19.68 -17.45 17.89
N ILE A 11 -19.47 -17.77 16.62
CA ILE A 11 -18.15 -17.60 15.99
C ILE A 11 -17.96 -16.08 15.98
N MET A 12 -17.18 -15.57 16.92
CA MET A 12 -16.82 -14.15 16.90
C MET A 12 -16.01 -13.93 15.63
N SER A 13 -16.60 -13.23 14.67
CA SER A 13 -15.91 -12.85 13.46
C SER A 13 -14.79 -11.88 13.82
N ILE A 14 -13.65 -12.04 13.15
CA ILE A 14 -12.45 -11.24 13.45
C ILE A 14 -12.65 -9.78 13.04
N VAL A 15 -13.46 -9.57 12.00
CA VAL A 15 -13.84 -8.27 11.47
C VAL A 15 -15.28 -8.31 10.97
N SER A 16 -16.06 -7.26 11.26
CA SER A 16 -17.40 -7.08 10.69
C SER A 16 -17.37 -6.59 9.24
N MET A 17 -18.40 -6.94 8.48
CA MET A 17 -18.62 -6.39 7.13
C MET A 17 -18.80 -4.87 7.14
N LYS A 18 -19.43 -4.30 8.18
CA LYS A 18 -19.60 -2.86 8.37
C LYS A 18 -18.25 -2.14 8.38
N LYS A 19 -17.29 -2.63 9.17
CA LYS A 19 -15.94 -2.05 9.26
C LYS A 19 -15.18 -2.16 7.94
N MET A 20 -15.32 -3.27 7.21
CA MET A 20 -14.74 -3.42 5.87
C MET A 20 -15.38 -2.45 4.84
N LEU A 21 -16.69 -2.23 4.93
CA LEU A 21 -17.41 -1.29 4.09
C LEU A 21 -16.94 0.16 4.34
N GLU A 22 -16.87 0.58 5.61
CA GLU A 22 -16.44 1.93 6.02
C GLU A 22 -15.00 2.27 5.61
N ASN A 23 -14.12 1.26 5.66
CA ASN A 23 -12.72 1.40 5.26
C ASN A 23 -12.48 1.26 3.75
N GLY A 24 -13.52 0.90 2.98
CA GLY A 24 -13.46 0.85 1.52
C GLY A 24 -12.76 -0.39 0.95
N VAL A 25 -12.81 -1.52 1.66
CA VAL A 25 -12.17 -2.80 1.27
C VAL A 25 -12.81 -3.40 0.00
N HIS A 26 -14.10 -3.16 -0.21
CA HIS A 26 -14.91 -3.69 -1.30
C HIS A 26 -14.61 -3.08 -2.68
N PHE A 27 -13.87 -1.97 -2.75
CA PHE A 27 -13.54 -1.34 -4.02
C PHE A 27 -12.38 -2.06 -4.71
N GLY A 28 -12.57 -2.46 -5.96
CA GLY A 28 -11.50 -2.94 -6.82
C GLY A 28 -11.05 -1.89 -7.84
N HIS A 29 -10.25 -2.33 -8.81
CA HIS A 29 -9.84 -1.54 -9.96
C HIS A 29 -10.94 -1.41 -11.04
N GLN A 30 -10.63 -0.59 -12.05
CA GLN A 30 -11.45 -0.44 -13.25
C GLN A 30 -11.59 -1.75 -14.02
N THR A 31 -12.75 -1.94 -14.67
CA THR A 31 -13.08 -3.18 -15.41
C THR A 31 -12.10 -3.53 -16.53
N ARG A 32 -11.30 -2.58 -17.01
CA ARG A 32 -10.27 -2.80 -18.04
C ARG A 32 -8.97 -3.40 -17.53
N ARG A 33 -8.72 -3.37 -16.21
CA ARG A 33 -7.44 -3.74 -15.59
C ARG A 33 -7.49 -5.05 -14.80
N TRP A 34 -8.61 -5.76 -14.87
CA TRP A 34 -8.83 -6.95 -14.05
C TRP A 34 -8.14 -8.20 -14.60
N ASN A 35 -7.87 -9.15 -13.70
CA ASN A 35 -7.45 -10.50 -14.02
C ASN A 35 -8.68 -11.42 -14.07
N PRO A 36 -8.92 -12.16 -15.16
CA PRO A 36 -10.05 -13.10 -15.26
C PRO A 36 -10.12 -14.14 -14.12
N LYS A 37 -8.97 -14.53 -13.55
CA LYS A 37 -8.93 -15.48 -12.41
C LYS A 37 -9.55 -14.90 -11.13
N MET A 38 -9.65 -13.58 -11.02
CA MET A 38 -10.32 -12.92 -9.89
C MET A 38 -11.85 -12.95 -9.98
N LYS A 39 -12.43 -13.46 -11.08
CA LYS A 39 -13.89 -13.53 -11.28
C LYS A 39 -14.67 -14.12 -10.09
N PRO A 40 -14.22 -15.21 -9.42
CA PRO A 40 -14.95 -15.77 -8.29
C PRO A 40 -15.07 -14.83 -7.09
N PHE A 41 -14.09 -13.95 -6.89
CA PHE A 41 -14.03 -13.00 -5.77
C PHE A 41 -14.71 -11.66 -6.07
N ILE A 42 -15.09 -11.43 -7.33
CA ILE A 42 -15.78 -10.21 -7.77
C ILE A 42 -17.29 -10.43 -7.68
N TYR A 43 -17.95 -9.58 -6.91
CA TYR A 43 -19.40 -9.62 -6.75
C TYR A 43 -20.12 -8.98 -7.95
N THR A 44 -19.77 -7.74 -8.29
CA THR A 44 -20.40 -7.02 -9.40
C THR A 44 -19.51 -5.87 -9.90
N SER A 45 -19.97 -5.11 -10.89
CA SER A 45 -19.31 -3.87 -11.33
C SER A 45 -20.29 -2.71 -11.35
N ARG A 46 -19.89 -1.55 -10.82
CA ARG A 46 -20.67 -0.30 -10.84
C ARG A 46 -19.83 0.85 -11.35
N ASN A 47 -20.38 1.64 -12.28
CA ASN A 47 -19.73 2.78 -12.93
C ASN A 47 -18.29 2.48 -13.44
N GLY A 48 -18.07 1.28 -13.97
CA GLY A 48 -16.78 0.85 -14.51
C GLY A 48 -15.73 0.42 -13.48
N VAL A 49 -16.11 0.25 -12.21
CA VAL A 49 -15.26 -0.26 -11.12
C VAL A 49 -15.81 -1.59 -10.62
N TYR A 50 -14.93 -2.57 -10.39
CA TYR A 50 -15.34 -3.84 -9.79
C TYR A 50 -15.54 -3.71 -8.29
N ILE A 51 -16.51 -4.46 -7.76
CA ILE A 51 -16.82 -4.57 -6.34
C ILE A 51 -16.49 -6.00 -5.93
N VAL A 52 -15.63 -6.15 -4.92
CA VAL A 52 -15.21 -7.42 -4.35
C VAL A 52 -16.26 -7.92 -3.35
N ASP A 53 -16.46 -9.24 -3.29
CA ASP A 53 -17.38 -9.88 -2.35
C ASP A 53 -16.82 -9.90 -0.93
N LEU A 54 -17.40 -9.07 -0.04
CA LEU A 54 -16.94 -8.95 1.35
C LEU A 54 -17.16 -10.22 2.18
N ASN A 55 -18.14 -11.08 1.84
CA ASN A 55 -18.33 -12.34 2.56
C ASN A 55 -17.14 -13.28 2.34
N GLN A 56 -16.66 -13.34 1.09
CA GLN A 56 -15.45 -14.10 0.76
C GLN A 56 -14.22 -13.48 1.40
N THR A 57 -14.08 -12.15 1.35
CA THR A 57 -12.99 -11.43 2.03
C THR A 57 -12.97 -11.74 3.52
N GLN A 58 -14.13 -11.78 4.19
CA GLN A 58 -14.22 -12.10 5.62
C GLN A 58 -13.67 -13.51 5.90
N ALA A 59 -14.13 -14.52 5.17
CA ALA A 59 -13.67 -15.89 5.32
C ALA A 59 -12.15 -16.04 5.01
N GLN A 60 -11.66 -15.30 4.02
CA GLN A 60 -10.23 -15.26 3.67
C GLN A 60 -9.38 -14.65 4.78
N ILE A 61 -9.84 -13.54 5.38
CA ILE A 61 -9.18 -12.91 6.52
C ILE A 61 -9.15 -13.87 7.71
N GLU A 62 -10.24 -14.59 7.98
CA GLU A 62 -10.29 -15.57 9.06
C GLU A 62 -9.30 -16.72 8.85
N ALA A 63 -9.24 -17.28 7.64
CA ALA A 63 -8.27 -18.32 7.31
C ALA A 63 -6.82 -17.84 7.45
N ALA A 64 -6.52 -16.65 6.91
CA ALA A 64 -5.20 -16.04 6.98
C ALA A 64 -4.79 -15.72 8.42
N TYR A 65 -5.70 -15.17 9.22
CA TYR A 65 -5.47 -14.85 10.63
C TYR A 65 -5.14 -16.10 11.44
N ASN A 66 -5.95 -17.16 11.30
CA ASN A 66 -5.77 -18.38 12.07
C ASN A 66 -4.42 -19.05 11.76
N GLU A 67 -4.01 -19.12 10.49
CA GLU A 67 -2.70 -19.70 10.15
C GLU A 67 -1.54 -18.80 10.60
N LEU A 68 -1.62 -17.46 10.45
CA LEU A 68 -0.59 -16.56 10.96
C LEU A 68 -0.44 -16.66 12.48
N LYS A 69 -1.56 -16.76 13.20
CA LYS A 69 -1.56 -17.00 14.65
C LYS A 69 -0.84 -18.31 14.97
N ALA A 70 -1.19 -19.39 14.28
CA ALA A 70 -0.55 -20.70 14.49
C ALA A 70 0.96 -20.68 14.18
N ILE A 71 1.40 -19.97 13.14
CA ILE A 71 2.82 -19.77 12.82
C ILE A 71 3.53 -19.02 13.95
N SER A 72 2.91 -17.96 14.46
CA SER A 72 3.46 -17.14 15.56
C SER A 72 3.53 -17.91 16.88
N GLU A 73 2.52 -18.74 17.20
CA GLU A 73 2.50 -19.64 18.37
C GLU A 73 3.63 -20.67 18.34
N ARG A 74 4.02 -21.13 17.14
CA ARG A 74 5.20 -21.99 16.93
C ARG A 74 6.54 -21.24 17.07
N GLY A 75 6.50 -19.93 17.34
CA GLY A 75 7.68 -19.07 17.43
C GLY A 75 8.22 -18.61 16.07
N GLY A 76 7.45 -18.80 15.00
CA GLY A 76 7.82 -18.40 13.65
C GLY A 76 7.93 -16.88 13.49
N LYS A 77 8.73 -16.43 12.52
CA LYS A 77 8.91 -15.02 12.20
C LYS A 77 8.20 -14.64 10.91
N VAL A 78 7.49 -13.52 10.95
CA VAL A 78 6.74 -12.99 9.79
C VAL A 78 7.49 -11.80 9.21
N LEU A 79 7.48 -11.70 7.88
CA LEU A 79 8.00 -10.56 7.13
C LEU A 79 6.85 -9.86 6.40
N PHE A 80 6.61 -8.58 6.71
CA PHE A 80 5.64 -7.75 5.99
C PHE A 80 6.30 -7.03 4.81
N VAL A 81 5.65 -7.02 3.66
CA VAL A 81 6.14 -6.42 2.43
C VAL A 81 5.07 -5.55 1.80
N GLY A 82 5.43 -4.30 1.53
CA GLY A 82 4.60 -3.39 0.75
C GLY A 82 5.36 -2.12 0.42
N THR A 83 5.78 -1.99 -0.84
CA THR A 83 6.59 -0.83 -1.31
C THR A 83 5.74 0.30 -1.87
N LYS A 84 4.44 0.06 -2.08
CA LYS A 84 3.48 1.10 -2.46
C LYS A 84 3.49 2.24 -1.44
N LYS A 85 3.37 3.48 -1.93
CA LYS A 85 3.34 4.68 -1.08
C LYS A 85 2.24 4.64 -0.03
N GLN A 86 1.09 4.05 -0.37
CA GLN A 86 -0.07 3.90 0.50
C GLN A 86 0.13 2.83 1.58
N ALA A 87 1.00 1.85 1.33
CA ALA A 87 1.27 0.72 2.22
C ALA A 87 2.51 0.93 3.10
N ALA A 88 3.50 1.69 2.62
CA ALA A 88 4.84 1.73 3.21
C ALA A 88 4.86 2.12 4.71
N GLU A 89 4.09 3.14 5.09
CA GLU A 89 4.01 3.60 6.48
C GLU A 89 3.24 2.61 7.37
N VAL A 90 2.12 2.09 6.84
CA VAL A 90 1.28 1.11 7.54
C VAL A 90 2.08 -0.18 7.81
N VAL A 91 2.79 -0.69 6.80
CA VAL A 91 3.60 -1.91 6.93
C VAL A 91 4.66 -1.77 8.02
N GLU A 92 5.34 -0.63 8.06
CA GLU A 92 6.35 -0.34 9.09
C GLU A 92 5.73 -0.25 10.48
N GLU A 93 4.66 0.53 10.65
CA GLU A 93 3.93 0.68 11.92
C GLU A 93 3.48 -0.68 12.49
N GLN A 94 2.83 -1.49 11.65
CA GLN A 94 2.20 -2.75 12.07
C GLN A 94 3.22 -3.88 12.28
N ALA A 95 4.29 -3.91 11.49
CA ALA A 95 5.39 -4.86 11.70
C ALA A 95 6.13 -4.55 13.01
N LEU A 96 6.44 -3.28 13.29
CA LEU A 96 7.08 -2.88 14.54
C LEU A 96 6.18 -3.21 15.75
N ARG A 97 4.87 -2.92 15.68
CA ARG A 97 3.92 -3.28 16.76
C ARG A 97 3.89 -4.78 17.03
N SER A 98 3.86 -5.60 15.97
CA SER A 98 3.80 -7.06 16.10
C SER A 98 5.16 -7.70 16.41
N GLY A 99 6.27 -6.95 16.40
CA GLY A 99 7.63 -7.48 16.54
C GLY A 99 8.03 -8.38 15.36
N SER A 100 7.53 -8.05 14.18
CA SER A 100 7.78 -8.69 12.89
C SER A 100 8.78 -7.87 12.07
N PHE A 101 9.31 -8.47 11.01
CA PHE A 101 10.20 -7.77 10.08
C PHE A 101 9.40 -7.07 8.99
N TYR A 102 10.00 -6.08 8.32
CA TYR A 102 9.34 -5.39 7.22
C TYR A 102 10.26 -4.96 6.07
N VAL A 103 9.66 -4.80 4.90
CA VAL A 103 10.24 -4.12 3.73
C VAL A 103 9.19 -3.16 3.16
N ASN A 104 9.43 -1.86 3.31
CA ASN A 104 8.47 -0.82 2.92
C ASN A 104 8.92 0.12 1.79
N LYS A 105 10.19 0.07 1.36
CA LYS A 105 10.68 0.93 0.26
C LYS A 105 10.94 0.19 -1.02
N ARG A 106 11.83 -0.80 -1.00
CA ARG A 106 12.21 -1.55 -2.20
C ARG A 106 12.63 -2.96 -1.85
N TRP A 107 12.02 -3.93 -2.53
CA TRP A 107 12.51 -5.30 -2.54
C TRP A 107 13.80 -5.41 -3.35
N LEU A 108 14.87 -5.92 -2.72
CA LEU A 108 16.10 -6.25 -3.41
C LEU A 108 16.00 -7.69 -3.93
N GLY A 109 16.10 -7.90 -5.24
CA GLY A 109 16.10 -9.25 -5.79
C GLY A 109 17.21 -10.11 -5.16
N GLY A 110 16.85 -11.30 -4.72
CA GLY A 110 17.71 -12.20 -3.96
C GLY A 110 17.65 -11.98 -2.44
N LEU A 111 16.70 -11.21 -1.92
CA LEU A 111 16.57 -10.94 -0.48
C LEU A 111 16.47 -12.24 0.32
N LEU A 112 15.62 -13.17 -0.13
CA LEU A 112 15.39 -14.46 0.53
C LEU A 112 16.28 -15.54 -0.09
N THR A 113 16.34 -15.62 -1.42
CA THR A 113 17.06 -16.70 -2.12
C THR A 113 18.58 -16.58 -2.02
N ASN A 114 19.13 -15.37 -1.86
CA ASN A 114 20.55 -15.11 -1.66
C ASN A 114 20.82 -14.45 -0.30
N PHE A 115 20.18 -14.97 0.76
CA PHE A 115 20.22 -14.39 2.10
C PHE A 115 21.65 -14.22 2.65
N ARG A 116 22.59 -15.12 2.32
CA ARG A 116 24.00 -15.01 2.74
C ARG A 116 24.66 -13.72 2.26
N THR A 117 24.36 -13.27 1.05
CA THR A 117 24.92 -12.02 0.49
C THR A 117 24.24 -10.80 1.11
N ILE A 118 22.94 -10.89 1.35
CA ILE A 118 22.15 -9.84 2.01
C ILE A 118 22.62 -9.63 3.45
N GLN A 119 22.91 -10.71 4.18
CA GLN A 119 23.51 -10.65 5.52
C GLN A 119 24.84 -9.88 5.54
N LYS A 120 25.69 -10.00 4.50
CA LYS A 120 26.91 -9.19 4.38
C LYS A 120 26.60 -7.70 4.21
N ARG A 121 25.53 -7.36 3.48
CA ARG A 121 25.06 -5.97 3.31
C ARG A 121 24.45 -5.41 4.60
N ILE A 122 23.75 -6.24 5.37
CA ILE A 122 23.24 -5.87 6.71
C ILE A 122 24.42 -5.60 7.66
N LYS A 123 25.44 -6.48 7.68
CA LYS A 123 26.66 -6.23 8.47
C LYS A 123 27.33 -4.91 8.09
N ARG A 124 27.43 -4.62 6.79
CA ARG A 124 27.95 -3.34 6.30
C ARG A 124 27.14 -2.14 6.80
N LEU A 125 25.81 -2.25 6.86
CA LEU A 125 24.96 -1.20 7.43
C LEU A 125 25.29 -0.97 8.93
N VAL A 126 25.35 -2.05 9.71
CA VAL A 126 25.70 -1.99 11.15
C VAL A 126 27.09 -1.38 11.36
N GLU A 127 28.08 -1.77 10.57
CA GLU A 127 29.43 -1.17 10.62
C GLU A 127 29.41 0.35 10.39
N ILE A 128 28.61 0.83 9.43
CA ILE A 128 28.51 2.27 9.15
C ILE A 128 27.85 3.01 10.31
N GLU A 129 26.84 2.42 10.94
CA GLU A 129 26.20 3.00 12.13
C GLU A 129 27.13 3.02 13.34
N GLU A 130 27.91 1.96 13.57
CA GLU A 130 28.91 1.91 14.64
C GLU A 130 30.02 2.94 14.42
N MET A 131 30.47 3.13 13.18
CA MET A 131 31.42 4.19 12.84
C MET A 131 30.84 5.58 13.09
N GLU A 132 29.54 5.79 12.84
CA GLU A 132 28.86 7.05 13.11
C GLU A 132 28.71 7.31 14.61
N ALA A 133 28.29 6.30 15.37
CA ALA A 133 28.12 6.38 16.81
C ALA A 133 29.45 6.58 17.56
N SER A 134 30.54 5.98 17.06
CA SER A 134 31.88 6.10 17.67
C SER A 134 32.67 7.34 17.22
N GLY A 135 32.11 8.17 16.32
CA GLY A 135 32.81 9.36 15.79
C GLY A 135 33.96 9.04 14.82
N LYS A 136 34.23 7.76 14.51
CA LYS A 136 35.27 7.35 13.55
C LYS A 136 35.04 7.91 12.14
N ILE A 137 33.80 8.24 11.80
CA ILE A 137 33.46 8.89 10.53
C ILE A 137 34.20 10.23 10.35
N GLU A 138 34.49 10.96 11.43
CA GLU A 138 35.11 12.29 11.34
C GLU A 138 36.58 12.25 10.89
N VAL A 139 37.24 11.09 11.02
CA VAL A 139 38.62 10.86 10.56
C VAL A 139 38.71 10.85 9.03
N TYR A 140 37.61 10.53 8.33
CA TYR A 140 37.58 10.47 6.88
C TYR A 140 37.43 11.85 6.24
N THR A 141 37.78 11.96 4.96
CA THR A 141 37.57 13.20 4.20
C THR A 141 36.09 13.52 4.06
N LYS A 142 35.72 14.80 3.92
CA LYS A 142 34.30 15.22 3.73
C LYS A 142 33.61 14.49 2.57
N LYS A 143 34.34 14.16 1.50
CA LYS A 143 33.81 13.40 0.35
C LYS A 143 33.47 11.96 0.74
N GLU A 144 34.35 11.29 1.49
CA GLU A 144 34.13 9.93 1.98
C GLU A 144 33.01 9.87 3.01
N GLN A 145 32.95 10.85 3.93
CA GLN A 145 31.83 10.99 4.86
C GLN A 145 30.49 11.10 4.13
N ALA A 146 30.42 11.93 3.08
CA ALA A 146 29.22 12.07 2.26
C ALA A 146 28.85 10.77 1.54
N ASN A 147 29.84 10.00 1.06
CA ASN A 147 29.60 8.70 0.42
C ASN A 147 29.11 7.65 1.43
N LEU A 148 29.68 7.59 2.64
CA LEU A 148 29.24 6.70 3.71
C LEU A 148 27.80 6.99 4.14
N ARG A 149 27.45 8.28 4.29
CA ARG A 149 26.08 8.69 4.62
C ARG A 149 25.07 8.32 3.52
N LYS A 150 25.46 8.46 2.24
CA LYS A 150 24.64 8.01 1.10
C LYS A 150 24.49 6.49 1.07
N GLU A 151 25.56 5.75 1.34
CA GLU A 151 25.55 4.30 1.43
C GLU A 151 24.61 3.84 2.56
N LYS A 152 24.76 4.42 3.76
CA LYS A 152 23.86 4.18 4.90
C LYS A 152 22.41 4.44 4.54
N ALA A 153 22.07 5.62 4.02
CA ALA A 153 20.68 5.97 3.70
C ALA A 153 20.05 4.99 2.69
N LYS A 154 20.83 4.50 1.73
CA LYS A 154 20.37 3.51 0.74
C LYS A 154 20.15 2.13 1.37
N LEU A 155 21.10 1.68 2.20
CA LEU A 155 21.02 0.40 2.89
C LEU A 155 19.91 0.40 3.94
N GLU A 156 19.83 1.43 4.77
CA GLU A 156 18.78 1.62 5.78
C GLU A 156 17.39 1.57 5.15
N GLY A 157 17.20 2.26 4.03
CA GLY A 157 15.93 2.25 3.32
C GLY A 157 15.51 0.88 2.78
N SER A 158 16.45 -0.02 2.46
CA SER A 158 16.13 -1.31 1.85
C SER A 158 16.22 -2.49 2.84
N LEU A 159 17.02 -2.34 3.90
CA LEU A 159 17.41 -3.42 4.80
C LEU A 159 17.11 -3.12 6.28
N GLY A 160 16.70 -1.90 6.63
CA GLY A 160 16.44 -1.48 8.02
C GLY A 160 15.45 -2.40 8.72
N GLY A 161 14.30 -2.69 8.08
CA GLY A 161 13.26 -3.55 8.64
C GLY A 161 13.60 -5.05 8.72
N ILE A 162 14.73 -5.49 8.14
CA ILE A 162 15.24 -6.86 8.26
C ILE A 162 16.61 -6.92 8.95
N LYS A 163 17.06 -5.83 9.56
CA LYS A 163 18.39 -5.71 10.18
C LYS A 163 18.61 -6.75 11.29
N GLU A 164 17.58 -7.03 12.07
CA GLU A 164 17.62 -8.01 13.17
C GLU A 164 17.35 -9.45 12.71
N MET A 165 17.06 -9.66 11.43
CA MET A 165 16.70 -10.97 10.88
C MET A 165 17.92 -11.88 10.76
N LYS A 166 17.99 -12.91 11.62
CA LYS A 166 19.10 -13.88 11.64
C LYS A 166 18.86 -15.11 10.75
N LYS A 167 17.59 -15.48 10.55
CA LYS A 167 17.13 -16.61 9.75
C LYS A 167 16.05 -16.13 8.78
N LEU A 168 15.75 -16.93 7.77
CA LEU A 168 14.62 -16.65 6.87
C LEU A 168 13.30 -16.58 7.65
N PRO A 169 12.32 -15.78 7.18
CA PRO A 169 10.99 -15.76 7.77
C PRO A 169 10.23 -17.06 7.46
N ASP A 170 9.31 -17.42 8.35
CA ASP A 170 8.42 -18.58 8.23
C ASP A 170 7.12 -18.24 7.49
N ALA A 171 6.81 -16.94 7.34
CA ALA A 171 5.67 -16.46 6.57
C ALA A 171 5.97 -15.09 5.95
N LEU A 172 5.36 -14.84 4.78
CA LEU A 172 5.41 -13.56 4.09
C LEU A 172 4.01 -12.96 4.02
N VAL A 173 3.85 -11.73 4.50
CA VAL A 173 2.63 -10.92 4.30
C VAL A 173 2.92 -9.88 3.23
N VAL A 174 2.17 -9.89 2.13
CA VAL A 174 2.42 -9.05 0.94
C VAL A 174 1.21 -8.17 0.63
N ILE A 175 1.45 -6.89 0.37
CA ILE A 175 0.43 -5.95 -0.13
C ILE A 175 0.73 -5.68 -1.60
N ASP A 176 -0.27 -5.91 -2.46
CA ASP A 176 -0.15 -5.92 -3.91
C ASP A 176 0.93 -6.89 -4.45
N PRO A 177 0.55 -8.16 -4.66
CA PRO A 177 1.35 -9.16 -5.36
C PRO A 177 1.89 -8.76 -6.72
N LYS A 178 1.20 -7.89 -7.46
CA LYS A 178 1.62 -7.48 -8.80
C LYS A 178 2.86 -6.60 -8.74
N GLU A 179 2.89 -5.66 -7.80
CA GLU A 179 4.07 -4.83 -7.56
C GLU A 179 5.19 -5.66 -6.91
N GLU A 180 4.85 -6.55 -5.96
CA GLU A 180 5.80 -7.36 -5.19
C GLU A 180 6.09 -8.76 -5.75
N HIS A 181 5.94 -8.95 -7.07
CA HIS A 181 6.10 -10.25 -7.74
C HIS A 181 7.44 -10.95 -7.44
N ASN A 182 8.53 -10.18 -7.25
CA ASN A 182 9.84 -10.73 -6.92
C ASN A 182 9.86 -11.37 -5.52
N ALA A 183 9.20 -10.74 -4.54
CA ALA A 183 9.12 -11.27 -3.18
C ALA A 183 8.37 -12.60 -3.16
N ILE A 184 7.26 -12.67 -3.92
CA ILE A 184 6.44 -13.87 -4.07
C ILE A 184 7.20 -14.98 -4.78
N ALA A 185 7.86 -14.66 -5.90
CA ALA A 185 8.64 -15.65 -6.65
C ALA A 185 9.76 -16.27 -5.80
N GLU A 186 10.43 -15.45 -4.98
CA GLU A 186 11.45 -15.92 -4.05
C GLU A 186 10.86 -16.77 -2.90
N ALA A 187 9.74 -16.34 -2.33
CA ALA A 187 9.04 -17.08 -1.26
C ALA A 187 8.55 -18.45 -1.75
N LYS A 188 7.88 -18.49 -2.91
CA LYS A 188 7.43 -19.72 -3.57
C LYS A 188 8.59 -20.70 -3.81
N LYS A 189 9.74 -20.20 -4.27
CA LYS A 189 10.93 -21.03 -4.52
C LYS A 189 11.51 -21.65 -3.24
N LEU A 190 11.32 -21.00 -2.10
CA LEU A 190 11.81 -21.45 -0.79
C LEU A 190 10.75 -22.21 0.02
N GLY A 191 9.51 -22.31 -0.49
CA GLY A 191 8.39 -22.92 0.23
C GLY A 191 7.91 -22.11 1.43
N ILE A 192 8.10 -20.80 1.41
CA ILE A 192 7.60 -19.90 2.46
C ILE A 192 6.16 -19.52 2.11
N PRO A 193 5.17 -19.78 2.99
CA PRO A 193 3.78 -19.45 2.73
C PRO A 193 3.56 -17.94 2.58
N VAL A 194 2.77 -17.58 1.58
CA VAL A 194 2.46 -16.19 1.20
C VAL A 194 1.00 -15.86 1.56
N PHE A 195 0.85 -14.84 2.40
CA PHE A 195 -0.41 -14.21 2.75
C PHE A 195 -0.49 -12.90 2.00
N ALA A 196 -1.47 -12.69 1.12
CA ALA A 196 -1.50 -11.50 0.29
C ALA A 196 -2.82 -10.78 0.23
N MET A 197 -2.74 -9.46 0.29
CA MET A 197 -3.80 -8.53 0.00
C MET A 197 -3.86 -8.29 -1.53
N LEU A 198 -4.92 -8.76 -2.18
CA LEU A 198 -5.06 -8.83 -3.64
C LEU A 198 -6.22 -7.95 -4.12
N ASP A 199 -5.96 -7.04 -5.05
CA ASP A 199 -7.01 -6.40 -5.83
C ASP A 199 -7.36 -7.24 -7.08
N THR A 200 -8.47 -6.90 -7.72
CA THR A 200 -9.04 -7.44 -8.95
C THR A 200 -8.07 -7.56 -10.14
N ASN A 201 -6.91 -6.91 -10.11
CA ASN A 201 -5.89 -6.93 -11.16
C ASN A 201 -4.77 -7.98 -10.92
N CYS A 202 -4.75 -8.63 -9.76
CA CYS A 202 -3.73 -9.60 -9.35
C CYS A 202 -4.14 -11.04 -9.71
N ASP A 203 -3.19 -11.97 -9.71
CA ASP A 203 -3.48 -13.40 -9.82
C ASP A 203 -3.70 -13.99 -8.41
N PRO A 204 -4.87 -14.60 -8.11
CA PRO A 204 -5.10 -15.21 -6.79
C PRO A 204 -4.18 -16.42 -6.52
N GLU A 205 -3.58 -17.03 -7.53
CA GLU A 205 -2.61 -18.12 -7.38
C GLU A 205 -1.22 -17.63 -6.92
N ASP A 206 -1.03 -16.31 -6.80
CA ASP A 206 0.20 -15.72 -6.28
C ASP A 206 0.36 -15.81 -4.76
N ALA A 207 -0.71 -16.17 -4.05
CA ALA A 207 -0.70 -16.33 -2.61
C ALA A 207 -1.33 -17.66 -2.19
N ASP A 208 -0.78 -18.26 -1.14
CA ASP A 208 -1.39 -19.43 -0.49
C ASP A 208 -2.65 -19.01 0.29
N PHE A 209 -2.60 -17.82 0.90
CA PHE A 209 -3.74 -17.18 1.58
C PHE A 209 -4.05 -15.85 0.90
N ALA A 210 -4.92 -15.92 -0.10
CA ALA A 210 -5.41 -14.79 -0.86
C ALA A 210 -6.52 -14.04 -0.12
N ILE A 211 -6.35 -12.72 0.10
CA ILE A 211 -7.36 -11.83 0.69
C ILE A 211 -7.78 -10.80 -0.37
N ALA A 212 -8.94 -11.03 -1.00
CA ALA A 212 -9.49 -10.14 -2.01
C ALA A 212 -9.93 -8.81 -1.37
N SER A 213 -9.27 -7.71 -1.74
CA SER A 213 -9.45 -6.40 -1.08
C SER A 213 -8.81 -5.25 -1.86
N ASN A 214 -9.15 -4.01 -1.47
CA ASN A 214 -8.63 -2.78 -2.07
C ASN A 214 -7.20 -2.44 -1.61
N ASP A 215 -6.22 -2.53 -2.50
CA ASP A 215 -4.81 -2.25 -2.21
C ASP A 215 -4.36 -0.80 -2.52
N ASP A 216 -5.27 0.04 -3.01
CA ASP A 216 -5.00 1.46 -3.33
C ASP A 216 -5.41 2.41 -2.19
N ALA A 217 -6.35 1.99 -1.33
CA ALA A 217 -6.84 2.80 -0.22
C ALA A 217 -6.06 2.54 1.07
N VAL A 218 -5.41 3.58 1.62
CA VAL A 218 -4.66 3.52 2.89
C VAL A 218 -5.51 2.95 4.04
N ARG A 219 -6.80 3.31 4.11
CA ARG A 219 -7.73 2.80 5.13
C ARG A 219 -7.96 1.29 5.03
N SER A 220 -8.14 0.79 3.81
CA SER A 220 -8.30 -0.65 3.54
C SER A 220 -7.02 -1.41 3.90
N ILE A 221 -5.88 -0.92 3.41
CA ILE A 221 -4.56 -1.51 3.70
C ILE A 221 -4.32 -1.54 5.22
N LYS A 222 -4.61 -0.44 5.92
CA LYS A 222 -4.49 -0.36 7.38
C LYS A 222 -5.37 -1.39 8.07
N LEU A 223 -6.66 -1.46 7.73
CA LEU A 223 -7.56 -2.44 8.34
C LEU A 223 -7.04 -3.88 8.19
N VAL A 224 -6.76 -4.32 6.96
CA VAL A 224 -6.31 -5.70 6.70
C VAL A 224 -4.96 -5.97 7.35
N THR A 225 -3.99 -5.08 7.17
CA THR A 225 -2.64 -5.26 7.75
C THR A 225 -2.68 -5.28 9.26
N THR A 226 -3.53 -4.45 9.89
CA THR A 226 -3.71 -4.43 11.34
C THR A 226 -4.32 -5.72 11.86
N ILE A 227 -5.30 -6.29 11.17
CA ILE A 227 -5.88 -7.59 11.55
C ILE A 227 -4.83 -8.71 11.46
N LEU A 228 -4.01 -8.73 10.40
CA LEU A 228 -2.94 -9.73 10.27
C LEU A 228 -1.84 -9.55 11.32
N ALA A 229 -1.51 -8.30 11.67
CA ALA A 229 -0.59 -7.99 12.77
C ALA A 229 -1.18 -8.39 14.13
N ASP A 230 -2.49 -8.19 14.34
CA ASP A 230 -3.21 -8.63 15.53
C ASP A 230 -3.13 -10.15 15.70
N ALA A 231 -3.15 -10.95 14.63
CA ALA A 231 -2.97 -12.41 14.72
C ALA A 231 -1.63 -12.78 15.40
N ILE A 232 -0.58 -12.04 15.07
CA ILE A 232 0.78 -12.26 15.59
C ILE A 232 0.86 -11.78 17.05
N VAL A 233 0.19 -10.67 17.38
CA VAL A 233 0.12 -10.12 18.74
C VAL A 233 -0.74 -11.00 19.66
N ASP A 234 -1.85 -11.53 19.16
CA ASP A 234 -2.76 -12.46 19.85
C ASP A 234 -2.01 -13.73 20.27
N ALA A 235 -1.23 -14.32 19.34
CA ALA A 235 -0.35 -15.45 19.65
C ALA A 235 0.65 -15.18 20.79
N LYS A 236 1.01 -13.91 21.01
CA LYS A 236 1.92 -13.48 22.09
C LYS A 236 1.18 -13.04 23.36
N GLY A 237 -0.16 -13.08 23.37
CA GLY A 237 -1.00 -12.60 24.47
C GLY A 237 -1.03 -11.08 24.63
N GLY A 238 -0.77 -10.32 23.55
CA GLY A 238 -0.81 -8.86 23.58
C GLY A 238 -2.21 -8.28 23.39
N LEU A 239 -2.31 -6.94 23.48
CA LEU A 239 -3.54 -6.19 23.23
C LEU A 239 -3.82 -6.07 21.72
N LEU A 240 -5.03 -6.42 21.31
CA LEU A 240 -5.50 -6.35 19.92
C LEU A 240 -6.04 -4.94 19.61
N GLU A 241 -5.79 -4.44 18.40
CA GLU A 241 -6.22 -3.09 18.00
C GLU A 241 -7.53 -3.11 17.21
N MET A 242 -7.76 -4.12 16.39
CA MET A 242 -8.92 -4.19 15.49
C MET A 242 -9.65 -5.52 15.52
N ALA A 243 -8.93 -6.63 15.73
CA ALA A 243 -9.54 -7.95 15.81
C ALA A 243 -10.52 -8.06 17.00
N TYR A 244 -11.72 -8.56 16.74
CA TYR A 244 -12.80 -8.76 17.73
C TYR A 244 -13.37 -7.48 18.39
N LEU A 245 -12.97 -6.29 17.91
CA LEU A 245 -13.42 -4.99 18.43
C LEU A 245 -14.57 -4.43 17.58
N ASP A 246 -15.72 -5.11 17.61
CA ASP A 246 -16.99 -4.59 17.07
C ASP A 246 -18.08 -4.56 18.16
N GLU A 247 -18.63 -3.36 18.41
CA GLU A 247 -19.65 -3.10 19.43
C GLU A 247 -21.10 -3.06 18.88
N THR A 248 -21.36 -3.36 17.60
CA THR A 248 -22.74 -3.29 17.07
C THR A 248 -23.10 -4.41 16.09
N GLU A 249 -24.18 -5.13 16.41
CA GLU A 249 -24.88 -6.17 15.61
C GLU A 249 -25.74 -5.57 14.47
N ASP A 250 -25.23 -4.59 13.72
CA ASP A 250 -25.92 -4.21 12.47
C ASP A 250 -25.39 -5.10 11.34
N ASP A 251 -26.16 -6.12 10.95
CA ASP A 251 -25.87 -6.98 9.81
C ASP A 251 -25.93 -6.17 8.50
N VAL A 252 -24.78 -5.67 8.06
CA VAL A 252 -24.65 -5.00 6.76
C VAL A 252 -24.67 -6.06 5.66
N THR A 253 -25.62 -5.93 4.74
CA THR A 253 -25.74 -6.86 3.60
C THR A 253 -24.99 -6.35 2.37
N MET A 254 -24.73 -7.24 1.40
CA MET A 254 -24.09 -6.84 0.13
C MET A 254 -24.97 -5.90 -0.71
N GLU A 255 -26.28 -5.87 -0.47
CA GLU A 255 -27.17 -4.86 -1.07
C GLU A 255 -26.89 -3.46 -0.51
N ASP A 256 -26.57 -3.36 0.79
CA ASP A 256 -26.25 -2.09 1.42
C ASP A 256 -24.85 -1.60 1.03
N VAL A 257 -23.92 -2.53 0.78
CA VAL A 257 -22.64 -2.22 0.12
C VAL A 257 -22.89 -1.57 -1.23
N ILE A 258 -23.78 -2.13 -2.06
CA ILE A 258 -24.11 -1.53 -3.37
C ILE A 258 -24.71 -0.13 -3.20
N LYS A 259 -25.69 0.05 -2.31
CA LYS A 259 -26.31 1.36 -2.06
C LYS A 259 -25.26 2.40 -1.63
N ASN A 260 -24.34 2.01 -0.74
CA ASN A 260 -23.26 2.86 -0.28
C ASN A 260 -22.30 3.23 -1.42
N VAL A 261 -21.91 2.25 -2.23
CA VAL A 261 -21.08 2.48 -3.44
C VAL A 261 -21.77 3.44 -4.40
N GLU A 262 -23.05 3.26 -4.69
CA GLU A 262 -23.82 4.14 -5.56
C GLU A 262 -23.92 5.57 -5.00
N ALA A 263 -24.13 5.72 -3.69
CA ALA A 263 -24.14 7.01 -3.00
C ALA A 263 -22.77 7.70 -3.08
N GLN A 264 -21.68 6.99 -2.80
CA GLN A 264 -20.30 7.51 -2.90
C GLN A 264 -19.95 7.91 -4.33
N ILE A 265 -20.36 7.12 -5.32
CA ILE A 265 -20.18 7.43 -6.73
C ILE A 265 -20.92 8.72 -7.09
N ALA A 266 -22.19 8.84 -6.70
CA ALA A 266 -23.00 10.03 -6.96
C ALA A 266 -22.41 11.28 -6.30
N GLU A 267 -21.91 11.17 -5.08
CA GLU A 267 -21.23 12.26 -4.38
C GLU A 267 -19.93 12.66 -5.09
N ASN A 268 -19.11 11.68 -5.47
CA ASN A 268 -17.87 11.93 -6.20
C ASN A 268 -18.11 12.61 -7.55
N GLU A 269 -19.17 12.23 -8.27
CA GLU A 269 -19.59 12.90 -9.49
C GLU A 269 -20.04 14.35 -9.23
N ARG A 270 -20.83 14.59 -8.18
CA ARG A 270 -21.22 15.96 -7.77
C ARG A 270 -19.99 16.82 -7.45
N ARG A 271 -19.06 16.31 -6.64
CA ARG A 271 -17.78 16.99 -6.31
C ARG A 271 -16.94 17.24 -7.56
N ARG A 272 -16.95 16.33 -8.55
CA ARG A 272 -16.23 16.50 -9.82
C ARG A 272 -16.88 17.58 -10.69
N ARG A 273 -18.22 17.61 -10.78
CA ARG A 273 -18.97 18.64 -11.51
C ARG A 273 -18.70 20.03 -10.90
N GLN A 274 -18.78 20.15 -9.57
CA GLN A 274 -18.45 21.39 -8.85
C GLN A 274 -17.01 21.86 -9.14
N ARG A 275 -16.01 20.98 -9.01
CA ARG A 275 -14.61 21.33 -9.34
C ARG A 275 -14.42 21.75 -10.80
N ASN A 276 -15.13 21.13 -11.73
CA ASN A 276 -15.07 21.50 -13.15
C ASN A 276 -15.73 22.86 -13.41
N GLU A 277 -16.85 23.16 -12.76
CA GLU A 277 -17.52 24.45 -12.82
C GLU A 277 -16.67 25.56 -12.21
N GLU A 278 -16.04 25.33 -11.05
CA GLU A 278 -15.08 26.26 -10.46
C GLU A 278 -13.86 26.52 -11.36
N ARG A 279 -13.33 25.48 -12.02
CA ARG A 279 -12.25 25.63 -13.00
C ARG A 279 -12.71 26.45 -14.21
N ARG A 280 -13.93 26.23 -14.70
CA ARG A 280 -14.53 27.01 -15.80
C ARG A 280 -14.72 28.47 -15.41
N LYS A 281 -15.25 28.76 -14.21
CA LYS A 281 -15.40 30.13 -13.68
C LYS A 281 -14.04 30.83 -13.55
N ARG A 282 -13.04 30.18 -12.94
CA ARG A 282 -11.66 30.72 -12.86
C ARG A 282 -11.05 31.01 -14.23
N ASN A 283 -11.25 30.13 -15.20
CA ASN A 283 -10.74 30.35 -16.56
C ASN A 283 -11.47 31.48 -17.29
N PHE A 284 -12.78 31.64 -17.07
CA PHE A 284 -13.57 32.74 -17.61
C PHE A 284 -13.13 34.10 -17.02
N GLU A 285 -12.96 34.18 -15.69
CA GLU A 285 -12.44 35.37 -15.02
C GLU A 285 -11.03 35.75 -15.49
N ARG A 286 -10.14 34.77 -15.68
CA ARG A 286 -8.80 35.00 -16.23
C ARG A 286 -8.83 35.53 -17.66
N LYS A 287 -9.81 35.11 -18.47
CA LYS A 287 -9.97 35.57 -19.86
C LYS A 287 -10.51 37.01 -19.94
N ASN A 288 -11.40 37.39 -19.03
CA ASN A 288 -11.94 38.75 -18.94
C ASN A 288 -10.99 39.77 -18.27
N ARG A 289 -9.95 39.33 -17.56
CA ARG A 289 -8.93 40.22 -16.96
C ARG A 289 -7.77 40.61 -17.90
N ARG A 290 -7.75 40.18 -19.16
CA ARG A 290 -6.77 40.67 -20.14
C ARG A 290 -7.24 42.03 -20.68
N PRO A 291 -6.59 43.16 -20.38
CA PRO A 291 -6.95 44.44 -20.99
C PRO A 291 -6.68 44.38 -22.49
N PHE A 292 -7.72 44.65 -23.27
CA PHE A 292 -7.66 44.79 -24.71
C PHE A 292 -6.89 46.08 -25.03
N ASN A 293 -5.57 46.01 -25.20
CA ASN A 293 -4.78 47.18 -25.56
C ASN A 293 -5.00 47.49 -27.05
N LYS A 294 -5.92 48.42 -27.34
CA LYS A 294 -6.17 48.96 -28.68
C LYS A 294 -5.83 50.45 -28.65
N LYS A 295 -4.62 50.82 -29.08
CA LYS A 295 -4.28 51.99 -29.92
C LYS A 295 -2.77 52.24 -29.97
N GLY A 296 -2.32 52.65 -31.16
CA GLY A 296 -0.99 53.14 -31.47
C GLY A 296 -0.94 53.48 -32.96
N GLU A 297 -1.71 54.51 -33.36
CA GLU A 297 -1.41 55.27 -34.57
C GLU A 297 -0.21 56.15 -34.25
N ASP A 298 0.92 55.97 -34.95
CA ASP A 298 2.00 56.96 -34.95
C ASP A 298 2.35 57.37 -36.39
N VAL A 299 2.27 58.69 -36.53
CA VAL A 299 2.51 59.59 -37.65
C VAL A 299 3.82 59.32 -38.40
N LYS A 300 3.76 59.28 -39.75
CA LYS A 300 4.92 59.48 -40.64
C LYS A 300 4.99 60.95 -41.08
N PRO A 301 6.20 61.55 -41.13
CA PRO A 301 6.52 62.53 -42.14
C PRO A 301 7.62 62.01 -43.09
N ALA A 302 7.51 62.40 -44.36
CA ALA A 302 8.39 62.04 -45.46
C ALA A 302 9.50 63.07 -45.68
N ALA A 303 10.70 62.63 -46.09
CA ALA A 303 11.62 63.40 -46.95
C ALA A 303 12.64 62.48 -47.63
N LYS A 304 13.00 62.86 -48.87
CA LYS A 304 13.80 62.17 -49.90
C LYS A 304 15.32 62.46 -49.81
N ALA A 305 16.07 61.73 -50.66
CA ALA A 305 17.27 62.10 -51.44
C ALA A 305 18.62 61.61 -50.87
N GLU A 306 19.30 60.68 -51.58
CA GLU A 306 20.47 60.88 -52.51
C GLU A 306 21.80 60.88 -51.72
N GLU A 307 22.74 59.95 -51.88
CA GLU A 307 23.69 59.62 -52.97
C GLU A 307 25.14 59.77 -52.42
N ALA A 308 26.11 59.16 -53.11
CA ALA A 308 27.59 59.19 -52.92
C ALA A 308 28.18 58.31 -51.79
N LYS A 309 28.98 57.26 -52.10
CA LYS A 309 30.44 57.27 -52.44
C LYS A 309 31.29 57.77 -51.25
N ALA A 310 32.43 57.22 -50.84
CA ALA A 310 33.40 56.26 -51.37
C ALA A 310 34.34 55.83 -50.21
N ALA A 311 35.20 54.83 -50.49
CA ALA A 311 36.60 54.62 -50.03
C ALA A 311 36.98 54.98 -48.57
N GLU A 312 37.64 54.14 -47.78
CA GLU A 312 38.84 53.30 -48.02
C GLU A 312 38.90 52.22 -46.92
#